data_AF-A0A349KT28-F1
#
_entry.id   AF-A0A349KT28-F1
#
_cell.length_a   1.000
_cell.length_b   1.000
_cell.length_c   1.000
_cell.angle_alpha   90.00
_cell.angle_beta   90.00
_cell.angle_gamma   90.00
#
_symmetry.space_group_name_H-M   'P 1'
#
loop_
_entity.id
_entity.type
_entity.pdbx_description
1 polymer ?
#
loop_
_entity_poly.entity_id
_entity_poly.type
_entity_poly.pdbx_seq_one_letter_code
_entity_poly.pdbx_strand_id
1 'polypeptide(L)' 'GGYFISLDTRPGLATTIISMAADAGVKLTPAGATFPYGKDPENTNIRLAPTFPGLVELESAVDVFVTCVELASLNAELD' A
#
# COMPACT_ATOMS: atom_id res chain seq x y z
N GLY A 1 -14.91 0.27 -14.58
CA GLY A 1 -15.50 0.72 -13.31
C GLY A 1 -15.50 -0.44 -12.31
N GLY A 2 -15.39 -0.14 -11.01
CA GLY A 2 -15.26 -1.09 -9.90
C GLY A 2 -15.01 -0.34 -8.59
N TYR A 3 -14.81 -1.05 -7.47
CA TYR A 3 -14.66 -0.47 -6.12
C TYR A 3 -13.21 -0.27 -5.64
N PHE A 4 -12.24 -0.90 -6.32
CA PHE A 4 -10.86 -0.98 -5.84
C PHE A 4 -9.87 -0.53 -6.90
N ILE A 5 -8.73 -0.05 -6.43
CA ILE A 5 -7.53 0.18 -7.23
C ILE A 5 -6.51 -0.89 -6.83
N SER A 6 -5.94 -1.56 -7.81
CA SER A 6 -4.82 -2.50 -7.63
C SER A 6 -3.54 -1.78 -8.00
N LEU A 7 -2.62 -1.63 -7.05
CA LEU A 7 -1.33 -1.00 -7.26
C LEU A 7 -0.23 -2.01 -6.97
N ASP A 8 0.69 -2.15 -7.92
CA ASP A 8 1.90 -2.93 -7.72
C ASP A 8 3.07 -1.98 -7.43
N THR A 9 3.75 -2.25 -6.33
CA THR A 9 4.98 -1.56 -5.90
C THR A 9 6.19 -2.22 -6.56
N ARG A 10 7.41 -1.72 -6.28
CA ARG A 10 8.62 -2.46 -6.66
C ARG A 10 8.65 -3.82 -5.93
N PRO A 11 9.23 -4.87 -6.54
CA PRO A 11 9.31 -6.20 -5.93
C PRO A 11 9.83 -6.19 -4.51
N GLY A 12 9.15 -6.92 -3.62
CA GLY A 12 9.54 -7.06 -2.22
C GLY A 12 9.08 -5.95 -1.27
N LEU A 13 8.39 -4.90 -1.74
CA LEU A 13 8.13 -3.71 -0.91
C LEU A 13 6.73 -3.60 -0.29
N ALA A 14 5.73 -4.36 -0.75
CA ALA A 14 4.34 -4.13 -0.33
C ALA A 14 4.15 -4.26 1.19
N THR A 15 4.71 -5.31 1.80
CA THR A 15 4.67 -5.51 3.26
C THR A 15 5.32 -4.35 4.02
N THR A 16 6.47 -3.84 3.57
CA THR A 16 7.19 -2.72 4.19
C THR A 16 6.35 -1.44 4.12
N ILE A 17 5.79 -1.13 2.95
CA ILE A 17 4.96 0.05 2.73
C ILE A 17 3.71 0.02 3.62
N ILE A 18 3.06 -1.15 3.72
CA ILE A 18 1.89 -1.33 4.60
C ILE A 18 2.25 -1.15 6.07
N SER A 19 3.41 -1.64 6.51
CA SER A 19 3.90 -1.43 7.88
C SER A 19 4.13 0.05 8.17
N MET A 20 4.84 0.75 7.26
CA MET A 20 5.15 2.17 7.42
C MET A 20 3.87 3.03 7.46
N ALA A 21 2.91 2.73 6.59
CA ALA A 21 1.61 3.42 6.59
C ALA A 21 0.87 3.18 7.92
N ALA A 22 0.88 1.95 8.43
CA ALA A 22 0.25 1.62 9.71
C ALA A 22 0.91 2.35 10.90
N ASP A 23 2.24 2.44 10.91
CA ASP A 23 3.01 3.19 11.92
C ASP A 23 2.70 4.70 11.87
N ALA A 24 2.38 5.22 10.68
CA ALA A 24 1.91 6.60 10.47
C ALA A 24 0.39 6.79 10.71
N GLY A 25 -0.32 5.74 11.15
CA GLY A 25 -1.76 5.79 11.47
C GLY A 25 -2.71 5.50 10.31
N VAL A 26 -2.21 5.12 9.13
CA VAL A 26 -3.02 4.76 7.95
C VAL A 26 -3.06 3.24 7.79
N LYS A 27 -4.24 2.65 8.03
CA LYS A 27 -4.44 1.21 7.91
C LYS A 27 -4.78 0.81 6.48
N LEU A 28 -3.92 0.00 5.86
CA LEU A 28 -4.12 -0.55 4.52
C LEU A 28 -4.56 -2.02 4.56
N THR A 29 -5.07 -2.51 3.43
CA THR A 29 -5.32 -3.96 3.26
C THR A 29 -3.98 -4.70 3.37
N PRO A 30 -3.87 -5.82 4.11
CA PRO A 30 -2.63 -6.58 4.22
C PRO A 30 -2.05 -7.02 2.87
N ALA A 31 -0.73 -7.10 2.76
CA ALA A 31 -0.04 -7.60 1.57
C ALA A 31 -0.51 -9.03 1.25
N GLY A 32 -0.65 -9.35 -0.03
CA GLY A 32 -1.11 -10.67 -0.47
C GLY A 32 -2.59 -10.97 -0.25
N ALA A 33 -3.39 -10.04 0.29
CA ALA A 33 -4.83 -10.27 0.52
C ALA A 33 -5.65 -10.57 -0.75
N THR A 34 -5.12 -10.22 -1.92
CA THR A 34 -5.68 -10.48 -3.25
C THR A 34 -5.20 -11.81 -3.85
N PHE A 35 -4.38 -12.57 -3.11
CA PHE A 35 -3.79 -13.82 -3.55
C PHE A 35 -4.29 -15.00 -2.71
N PRO A 36 -4.40 -16.21 -3.29
CA PRO A 36 -4.68 -17.42 -2.53
C PRO A 36 -3.75 -17.55 -1.33
N TYR A 37 -4.32 -17.90 -0.17
CA TYR A 37 -3.60 -18.09 1.08
C TYR A 37 -2.90 -16.83 1.64
N GLY A 38 -3.21 -15.63 1.12
CA GLY A 38 -2.58 -14.40 1.59
C GLY A 38 -1.12 -14.26 1.14
N LYS A 39 -0.71 -14.94 0.06
CA LYS A 39 0.69 -15.02 -0.38
C LYS A 39 0.85 -14.44 -1.78
N ASP A 40 1.30 -13.19 -1.83
CA ASP A 40 1.82 -12.59 -3.06
C ASP A 40 3.26 -13.08 -3.27
N PRO A 41 3.56 -13.80 -4.37
CA PRO A 41 4.91 -14.33 -4.61
C PRO A 41 5.97 -13.23 -4.78
N GLU A 42 5.59 -12.05 -5.27
CA GLU A 42 6.52 -10.94 -5.52
C GLU A 42 6.47 -9.88 -4.41
N ASN A 43 5.51 -9.98 -3.47
CA ASN A 43 5.27 -9.00 -2.41
C ASN A 43 5.20 -7.57 -2.98
N THR A 44 4.40 -7.37 -4.02
CA THR A 44 4.23 -6.10 -4.76
C THR A 44 2.85 -5.48 -4.58
N ASN A 45 1.80 -6.29 -4.44
CA ASN A 45 0.44 -5.83 -4.59
C ASN A 45 -0.13 -5.17 -3.33
N ILE A 46 -0.76 -4.02 -3.51
CA ILE A 46 -1.54 -3.29 -2.51
C ILE A 46 -2.91 -2.97 -3.10
N ARG A 47 -3.97 -3.40 -2.40
CA ARG A 47 -5.35 -3.07 -2.76
C ARG A 47 -5.82 -1.82 -2.01
N LEU A 48 -6.18 -0.78 -2.77
CA LEU A 48 -6.75 0.45 -2.24
C LEU A 48 -8.28 0.46 -2.41
N ALA A 49 -8.99 0.91 -1.38
CA ALA A 49 -10.45 0.96 -1.33
C ALA A 49 -10.92 2.41 -1.07
N PRO A 50 -11.03 3.25 -2.12
CA PRO A 50 -11.26 4.69 -1.96
C PRO A 50 -12.72 5.07 -1.63
N THR A 51 -13.66 4.12 -1.66
CA THR A 51 -15.10 4.42 -1.62
C THR A 51 -15.69 4.65 -0.23
N PHE A 52 -14.95 4.37 0.84
CA PHE A 52 -15.42 4.50 2.22
C PHE A 52 -15.11 5.88 2.85
N PRO A 53 -13.86 6.39 2.79
CA PRO A 53 -13.51 7.64 3.45
C PRO A 53 -14.14 8.87 2.80
N GLY A 54 -14.32 9.94 3.56
CA GLY A 54 -14.62 11.26 3.00
C GLY A 54 -13.42 11.82 2.22
N LEU A 55 -13.64 12.77 1.30
CA LEU A 55 -12.59 13.25 0.39
C LEU A 55 -11.33 13.76 1.11
N VAL A 56 -11.50 14.54 2.18
CA VAL A 56 -10.38 15.09 2.98
C VAL A 56 -9.57 14.00 3.69
N GLU A 57 -10.26 12.98 4.23
CA GLU A 57 -9.61 11.84 4.87
C GLU A 57 -8.89 10.97 3.84
N LEU A 58 -9.51 10.78 2.67
CA LEU A 58 -8.92 10.05 1.54
C LEU A 58 -7.64 10.74 1.06
N GLU A 59 -7.67 12.06 0.87
CA GLU A 59 -6.49 12.86 0.48
C GLU A 59 -5.35 12.66 1.48
N SER A 60 -5.64 12.84 2.79
CA SER A 60 -4.63 12.68 3.84
C SER A 60 -4.06 11.26 3.91
N ALA A 61 -4.91 10.24 3.75
CA ALA A 61 -4.47 8.84 3.76
C ALA A 61 -3.62 8.48 2.54
N VAL A 62 -3.95 9.05 1.37
CA VAL A 62 -3.18 8.87 0.13
C VAL A 62 -1.82 9.55 0.25
N ASP A 63 -1.73 10.75 0.82
CA ASP A 63 -0.45 11.45 1.01
C ASP A 63 0.52 10.62 1.87
N VAL A 64 0.04 10.07 2.98
CA VAL A 64 0.83 9.16 3.83
C VAL A 64 1.23 7.90 3.05
N PHE A 65 0.30 7.29 2.32
CA PHE A 65 0.57 6.10 1.53
C PHE A 65 1.65 6.35 0.47
N VAL A 66 1.53 7.43 -0.32
CA VAL A 66 2.51 7.80 -1.35
C VAL A 66 3.87 8.06 -0.73
N THR A 67 3.93 8.79 0.39
CA THR A 67 5.18 9.03 1.12
C THR A 67 5.86 7.72 1.53
N CYS A 68 5.10 6.72 1.99
CA CYS A 68 5.64 5.40 2.35
C CYS A 68 6.15 4.64 1.13
N VAL A 69 5.45 4.71 -0.01
CA VAL A 69 5.89 4.10 -1.29
C VAL A 69 7.21 4.70 -1.74
N GLU A 70 7.32 6.03 -1.76
CA GLU A 70 8.54 6.73 -2.17
C GLU A 70 9.71 6.40 -1.26
N LEU A 71 9.52 6.49 0.07
CA LEU A 71 10.57 6.23 1.04
C LEU A 71 11.05 4.77 1.01
N ALA A 72 10.14 3.80 0.91
CA ALA A 72 10.51 2.38 0.78
C ALA A 72 11.26 2.12 -0.53
N SER A 73 10.87 2.77 -1.63
CA SER A 73 11.54 2.64 -2.92
C SER A 73 12.96 3.21 -2.89
N LEU A 74 13.12 4.41 -2.32
CA LEU A 74 14.45 5.04 -2.17
C LEU A 74 15.38 4.21 -1.28
N ASN A 75 14.89 3.71 -0.14
CA ASN A 75 15.71 2.86 0.73
C ASN A 75 16.19 1.61 0.00
N ALA A 76 15.32 0.96 -0.77
CA ALA A 76 15.67 -0.23 -1.55
C ALA A 76 16.60 0.03 -2.76
N GLU A 77 16.86 1.29 -3.11
CA GLU A 77 17.86 1.68 -4.12
C GLU A 77 19.23 1.97 -3.53
N LEU A 78 19.30 2.25 -2.23
CA LEU A 78 20.53 2.62 -1.53
C LEU A 78 21.24 1.41 -0.88
N ASP A 79 20.53 0.30 -0.74
CA ASP A 79 21.04 -1.01 -0.29
C ASP A 79 21.71 -1.81 -1.42
#